data_AF-A0A1Y1L7L1-F1
#
_entry.id   AF-A0A1Y1L7L1-F1
#
_cell.length_a   1.000
_cell.length_b   1.000
_cell.length_c   1.000
_cell.angle_alpha   90.00
_cell.angle_beta   90.00
_cell.angle_gamma   90.00
#
_symmetry.space_group_name_H-M   'P 1'
#
loop_
_entity.id
_entity.type
_entity.pdbx_description
1 polymer ?
#
loop_
_entity_poly.entity_id
_entity_poly.type
_entity_poly.pdbx_seq_one_letter_code
_entity_poly.pdbx_strand_id
1 'polypeptide(L)'
;PGTFTNQIQAAFREPRLLVVTDPRVDHQPVTEASYVNIPVIAFCNTDSPLRYVDIAIPCNNKAPNSVGVMWWMLAREVLRLRGSLLRDVQWDVMVDLYFFR
;
A
#
# COMPACT_ATOMS: atom_id res chain seq x y z
N PRO A 1 -9.14 15.97 0.47
CA PRO A 1 -9.62 15.64 -0.90
C PRO A 1 -9.01 16.62 -1.90
N GLY A 2 -8.44 16.10 -3.00
CA GLY A 2 -7.77 16.88 -4.03
C GLY A 2 -6.24 16.80 -4.00
N THR A 3 -5.66 15.88 -3.22
CA THR A 3 -4.20 15.75 -3.09
C THR A 3 -3.53 15.35 -4.41
N PHE A 4 -4.22 14.56 -5.23
CA PHE A 4 -3.70 14.11 -6.53
C PHE A 4 -4.20 14.94 -7.72
N THR A 5 -5.23 15.76 -7.53
CA THR A 5 -5.91 16.45 -8.64
C THR A 5 -5.78 17.97 -8.60
N ASN A 6 -5.57 18.58 -7.43
CA ASN A 6 -5.54 20.03 -7.27
C ASN A 6 -4.11 20.56 -7.12
N GLN A 7 -3.54 21.04 -8.22
CA GLN A 7 -2.18 21.61 -8.30
C GLN A 7 -1.96 22.88 -7.47
N ILE A 8 -3.03 23.58 -7.07
CA ILE A 8 -2.93 24.84 -6.30
C ILE A 8 -2.65 24.55 -4.82
N GLN A 9 -2.99 23.36 -4.32
CA GLN A 9 -2.75 23.01 -2.93
C GLN A 9 -1.27 22.75 -2.65
N ALA A 10 -0.77 23.27 -1.53
CA ALA A 10 0.62 23.04 -1.11
C ALA A 10 0.96 21.55 -0.87
N ALA A 11 -0.05 20.71 -0.60
CA ALA A 11 0.10 19.28 -0.37
C ALA A 11 -0.05 18.43 -1.66
N PHE A 12 -0.12 19.06 -2.84
CA PHE A 12 -0.25 18.36 -4.12
C PHE A 12 0.91 17.39 -4.35
N ARG A 13 0.58 16.17 -4.78
CA ARG A 13 1.55 15.13 -5.13
C ARG A 13 1.08 14.34 -6.33
N GLU A 14 2.02 13.97 -7.20
CA GLU A 14 1.79 13.11 -8.36
C GLU A 14 2.59 11.80 -8.23
N PRO A 15 2.15 10.87 -7.38
CA PRO A 15 2.83 9.58 -7.26
C PRO A 15 2.60 8.74 -8.53
N ARG A 16 3.61 7.96 -8.92
CA ARG A 16 3.50 7.04 -10.07
C ARG A 16 2.88 5.68 -9.72
N LEU A 17 2.69 5.41 -8.43
CA LEU A 17 2.12 4.17 -7.90
C LEU A 17 1.50 4.49 -6.54
N LEU A 18 0.31 3.98 -6.29
CA LEU A 18 -0.36 4.06 -5.00
C LEU A 18 -0.45 2.66 -4.38
N VAL A 19 -0.07 2.52 -3.12
CA VAL A 19 -0.26 1.29 -2.34
C VAL A 19 -1.21 1.59 -1.19
N VAL A 20 -2.29 0.82 -1.08
CA VAL A 20 -3.44 1.08 -0.20
C VAL A 20 -3.69 -0.09 0.76
N THR A 21 -4.05 0.20 2.01
CA THR A 21 -4.32 -0.80 3.05
C THR A 21 -5.71 -1.42 2.98
N ASP A 22 -6.74 -0.61 2.75
CA ASP A 22 -8.09 -1.13 2.55
C ASP A 22 -8.80 -0.25 1.53
N PRO A 23 -9.13 -0.76 0.33
CA PRO A 23 -9.80 0.03 -0.70
C PRO A 23 -11.19 0.52 -0.27
N ARG A 24 -11.79 -0.07 0.78
CA ARG A 24 -13.07 0.39 1.35
C ARG A 24 -12.91 1.65 2.20
N VAL A 25 -11.94 1.65 3.11
CA VAL A 25 -11.68 2.79 4.00
C VAL A 25 -11.00 3.92 3.21
N ASP A 26 -10.03 3.56 2.38
CA ASP A 26 -9.22 4.46 1.58
C ASP A 26 -9.81 4.70 0.17
N HIS A 27 -11.14 4.63 0.03
CA HIS A 27 -11.83 4.80 -1.26
C HIS A 27 -11.59 6.19 -1.90
N GLN A 28 -11.33 7.21 -1.08
CA GLN A 28 -11.08 8.58 -1.54
C GLN A 28 -9.80 8.67 -2.39
N PRO A 29 -8.60 8.29 -1.92
CA PRO A 29 -7.40 8.31 -2.76
C PRO A 29 -7.47 7.33 -3.94
N VAL A 30 -8.17 6.20 -3.80
CA VAL A 30 -8.40 5.26 -4.92
C VAL A 30 -9.22 5.92 -6.04
N THR A 31 -10.25 6.68 -5.69
CA THR A 31 -11.06 7.40 -6.67
C THR A 31 -10.26 8.54 -7.30
N GLU A 32 -9.49 9.30 -6.50
CA GLU A 32 -8.63 10.36 -7.02
C GLU A 32 -7.55 9.81 -7.97
N ALA A 33 -6.96 8.66 -7.67
CA ALA A 33 -5.98 8.00 -8.53
C ALA A 33 -6.53 7.69 -9.93
N SER A 34 -7.82 7.36 -10.02
CA SER A 34 -8.50 7.09 -11.30
C SER A 34 -8.62 8.32 -12.21
N TYR A 35 -8.61 9.54 -11.66
CA TYR A 35 -8.67 10.77 -12.46
C TYR A 35 -7.33 11.12 -13.12
N VAL A 36 -6.22 10.62 -12.59
CA VAL A 36 -4.85 10.97 -13.01
C VAL A 36 -4.02 9.77 -13.48
N ASN A 37 -4.69 8.64 -13.78
CA ASN A 37 -4.07 7.41 -14.29
C ASN A 37 -2.93 6.86 -13.41
N ILE A 38 -3.09 6.92 -12.08
CA ILE A 38 -2.12 6.37 -11.13
C ILE A 38 -2.48 4.90 -10.87
N PRO A 39 -1.57 3.93 -11.10
CA PRO A 39 -1.84 2.53 -10.81
C PRO A 39 -1.94 2.28 -9.30
N VAL A 40 -2.89 1.44 -8.91
CA VAL A 40 -3.25 1.16 -7.51
C VAL A 40 -3.02 -0.32 -7.17
N ILE A 41 -2.20 -0.56 -6.15
CA ILE A 41 -2.04 -1.86 -5.49
C ILE A 41 -2.75 -1.79 -4.14
N ALA A 42 -3.60 -2.75 -3.81
CA ALA A 42 -4.32 -2.74 -2.55
C ALA A 42 -4.26 -4.08 -1.81
N PHE A 43 -4.18 -4.00 -0.48
CA PHE A 43 -4.45 -5.13 0.41
C PHE A 43 -5.97 -5.33 0.51
N CYS A 44 -6.44 -6.48 0.04
CA CYS A 44 -7.86 -6.77 -0.11
C CYS A 44 -8.27 -7.94 0.77
N ASN A 45 -9.33 -7.75 1.55
CA ASN A 45 -10.01 -8.85 2.23
C ASN A 45 -11.17 -9.37 1.35
N THR A 46 -11.84 -10.43 1.78
CA THR A 46 -12.93 -11.06 1.02
C THR A 46 -14.10 -10.13 0.75
N ASP A 47 -14.30 -9.11 1.59
CA ASP A 47 -15.37 -8.10 1.46
C ASP A 47 -14.91 -6.76 0.86
N SER A 48 -13.64 -6.66 0.45
CA SER A 48 -13.09 -5.43 -0.11
C SER A 48 -13.53 -5.22 -1.57
N PRO A 49 -14.01 -4.02 -1.96
CA PRO A 49 -14.33 -3.74 -3.35
C PRO A 49 -13.05 -3.62 -4.19
N LEU A 50 -13.05 -4.21 -5.39
CA LEU A 50 -11.91 -4.20 -6.32
C LEU A 50 -12.02 -3.11 -7.41
N ARG A 51 -12.95 -2.16 -7.24
CA ARG A 51 -13.14 -1.09 -8.22
C ARG A 51 -11.93 -0.15 -8.19
N TYR A 52 -11.33 0.09 -9.36
CA TYR A 52 -10.12 0.90 -9.54
C TYR A 52 -8.88 0.38 -8.79
N VAL A 53 -8.85 -0.92 -8.48
CA VAL A 53 -7.67 -1.61 -7.98
C VAL A 53 -7.08 -2.42 -9.13
N ASP A 54 -5.82 -2.15 -9.49
CA ASP A 54 -5.15 -2.87 -10.58
C ASP A 54 -4.54 -4.19 -10.10
N ILE A 55 -3.96 -4.19 -8.90
CA ILE A 55 -3.37 -5.40 -8.29
C ILE A 55 -3.93 -5.56 -6.88
N ALA A 56 -4.68 -6.64 -6.68
CA ALA A 56 -5.21 -7.03 -5.38
C ALA A 56 -4.28 -8.05 -4.71
N ILE A 57 -3.84 -7.74 -3.49
CA ILE A 57 -3.09 -8.67 -2.64
C ILE A 57 -4.07 -9.20 -1.58
N PRO A 58 -4.51 -10.47 -1.68
CA PRO A 58 -5.49 -11.01 -0.75
C PRO A 58 -4.86 -11.23 0.63
N CYS A 59 -5.38 -10.54 1.65
CA CYS A 59 -4.94 -10.69 3.03
C CYS A 59 -5.99 -10.19 4.04
N ASN A 60 -5.81 -10.53 5.31
CA ASN A 60 -6.61 -9.93 6.37
C ASN A 60 -6.14 -8.49 6.65
N ASN A 61 -6.88 -7.51 6.13
CA ASN A 61 -6.61 -6.08 6.31
C ASN A 61 -7.32 -5.44 7.53
N LYS A 62 -7.96 -6.24 8.40
CA LYS A 62 -8.68 -5.75 9.60
C LYS A 62 -7.87 -5.92 10.89
N ALA A 63 -7.09 -6.99 10.99
CA ALA A 63 -6.27 -7.24 12.16
C ALA A 63 -4.97 -6.42 12.11
N PRO A 64 -4.62 -5.63 13.14
CA PRO A 64 -3.46 -4.74 13.11
C PRO A 64 -2.14 -5.50 12.93
N ASN A 65 -2.01 -6.66 13.57
CA ASN A 65 -0.83 -7.52 13.42
C ASN A 65 -0.72 -8.04 11.98
N SER A 66 -1.83 -8.44 11.37
CA SER A 66 -1.84 -8.92 9.98
C SER A 66 -1.42 -7.83 9.00
N VAL A 67 -1.97 -6.62 9.14
CA VAL A 67 -1.59 -5.46 8.31
C VAL A 67 -0.11 -5.14 8.44
N GLY A 68 0.43 -5.13 9.66
CA GLY A 68 1.85 -4.86 9.88
C GLY A 68 2.76 -5.94 9.29
N VAL A 69 2.41 -7.23 9.41
CA VAL A 69 3.15 -8.32 8.74
C VAL A 69 3.17 -8.12 7.23
N MET A 70 2.04 -7.78 6.61
CA MET A 70 1.94 -7.59 5.16
C MET A 70 2.82 -6.45 4.66
N TRP A 71 2.82 -5.31 5.35
CA TRP A 71 3.72 -4.19 5.04
C TRP A 71 5.19 -4.56 5.22
N TRP A 72 5.53 -5.27 6.29
CA TRP A 72 6.89 -5.74 6.52
C TRP A 72 7.37 -6.68 5.41
N MET A 73 6.54 -7.65 5.01
CA MET A 73 6.86 -8.57 3.91
C MET A 73 7.04 -7.83 2.60
N LEU A 74 6.15 -6.88 2.27
CA LEU A 74 6.24 -6.09 1.05
C LEU A 74 7.54 -5.28 1.01
N ALA A 75 7.89 -4.59 2.10
CA ALA A 75 9.12 -3.81 2.20
C ALA A 75 10.37 -4.70 2.04
N ARG A 76 10.38 -5.87 2.70
CA ARG A 76 11.47 -6.83 2.61
C ARG A 76 11.69 -7.34 1.19
N GLU A 77 10.60 -7.72 0.49
CA GLU A 77 10.71 -8.22 -0.88
C GLU A 77 11.13 -7.14 -1.87
N VAL A 78 10.70 -5.89 -1.69
CA VAL A 78 11.19 -4.76 -2.50
C VAL A 78 12.70 -4.56 -2.29
N LEU A 79 13.20 -4.60 -1.04
CA LEU A 79 14.64 -4.47 -0.77
C LEU A 79 15.46 -5.63 -1.37
N ARG A 80 14.91 -6.85 -1.35
CA ARG A 80 15.52 -8.03 -1.99
C ARG A 80 15.61 -7.86 -3.50
N LEU A 81 14.54 -7.41 -4.15
CA LEU A 81 14.53 -7.16 -5.59
C LEU A 81 15.45 -6.00 -6.00
N ARG A 82 15.66 -5.02 -5.12
CA ARG A 82 16.64 -3.94 -5.33
C ARG A 82 18.10 -4.36 -5.10
N GLY A 83 18.35 -5.59 -4.61
CA GLY A 83 19.70 -6.08 -4.31
C GLY A 83 20.31 -5.52 -3.03
N SER A 84 19.55 -4.78 -2.22
CA SER A 84 20.02 -4.24 -0.93
C SER A 84 20.04 -5.30 0.18
N LEU A 85 19.26 -6.37 0.03
CA LEU A 85 19.19 -7.47 0.98
C LEU A 85 19.32 -8.81 0.24
N LEU A 86 20.19 -9.68 0.73
CA LEU A 86 20.32 -11.05 0.24
C LEU A 86 19.14 -11.90 0.72
N ARG A 87 18.74 -12.92 -0.07
CA ARG A 87 17.64 -13.81 0.31
C ARG A 87 18.01 -14.76 1.44
N ASP A 88 19.28 -15.14 1.49
CA ASP A 88 19.82 -16.11 2.46
C ASP A 88 20.07 -15.49 3.84
N VAL A 89 20.10 -14.16 3.90
CA VAL A 89 20.31 -13.40 5.13
C VAL A 89 18.96 -12.96 5.67
N GLN A 90 18.77 -13.14 6.98
CA GLN A 90 17.59 -12.62 7.68
C GLN A 90 17.63 -11.09 7.69
N TRP A 91 16.47 -10.46 7.54
CA TRP A 91 16.39 -9.01 7.67
C TRP A 91 16.42 -8.60 9.15
N ASP A 92 17.36 -7.72 9.51
CA ASP A 92 17.58 -7.29 10.90
C ASP A 92 16.39 -6.54 11.52
N VAL A 93 15.51 -5.97 10.68
CA VAL A 93 14.34 -5.23 11.14
C VAL A 93 13.26 -6.21 11.60
N MET A 94 12.96 -6.20 12.91
CA MET A 94 11.89 -7.01 13.49
C MET A 94 10.51 -6.64 12.94
N VAL A 95 9.65 -7.66 12.79
CA VAL A 95 8.29 -7.53 12.26
C VAL A 95 7.44 -6.63 13.15
N ASP A 96 7.62 -6.72 14.47
CA ASP A 96 6.82 -6.01 15.48
C ASP A 96 6.94 -4.47 15.37
N LEU A 97 8.00 -3.97 14.72
CA LEU A 97 8.16 -2.53 14.43
C LEU A 97 7.07 -2.00 13.47
N TYR A 98 6.45 -2.90 12.69
CA TYR A 98 5.38 -2.56 11.75
C TYR A 98 3.97 -2.71 12.37
N PHE A 99 3.86 -3.19 13.61
CA PHE A 99 2.57 -3.34 14.26
C PHE A 99 2.06 -1.99 14.79
N PHE A 100 0.76 -1.77 14.61
CA PHE A 100 0.06 -0.63 15.20
C PHE A 100 -0.07 -0.82 16.73
N ARG A 101 0.18 0.25 17.50
CA ARG A 101 0.05 0.27 18.96
C ARG A 101 -1.08 1.19 19.40
#